data_AF-A0A7S3CFD1-F1
#
_entry.id   AF-A0A7S3CFD1-F1
#
_cell.length_a   1.000
_cell.length_b   1.000
_cell.length_c   1.000
_cell.angle_alpha   90.00
_cell.angle_beta   90.00
_cell.angle_gamma   90.00
#
_symmetry.space_group_name_H-M   'P 1'
#
loop_
_entity.id
_entity.type
_entity.pdbx_description
1 polymer ?
#
loop_
_entity_poly.entity_id
_entity_poly.type
_entity_poly.pdbx_seq_one_letter_code
_entity_poly.pdbx_strand_id
1 'polypeptide(L)'
;RQVDEMARGAGEPSAKRAKVDEAKEEEDPLVRRKEEVVRLLERARKGKDNARAKEELLTLCARLEAKNEKLLRRLPPELWQKILDEYLHQNDLLALAMTCRFFREKQKDLGKKVETNLNFDSLLDLRKSGKVASHSLGWFRWVCDTFEFRPGLEWSWERVKGAVYESDLVNYAAFQGSVEILRWLVEEKGWKLNGGT
;
A
#
# COMPACT_ATOMS: atom_id res chain seq x y z
N ARG A 1 44.75 34.95 -45.50
CA ARG A 1 44.72 33.51 -45.17
C ARG A 1 44.76 33.42 -43.65
N GLN A 2 43.59 33.33 -43.00
CA GLN A 2 42.91 32.10 -42.57
C GLN A 2 43.59 31.54 -41.28
N VAL A 3 42.95 31.78 -40.12
CA VAL A 3 42.38 30.81 -39.13
C VAL A 3 43.43 30.29 -38.13
N ASP A 4 43.25 30.12 -36.81
CA ASP A 4 42.14 29.91 -35.86
C ASP A 4 42.54 30.59 -34.52
N GLU A 5 41.73 31.20 -33.64
CA GLU A 5 40.43 30.92 -33.03
C GLU A 5 40.38 29.65 -32.15
N MET A 6 40.78 29.77 -30.87
CA MET A 6 40.28 28.90 -29.80
C MET A 6 39.86 29.73 -28.58
N ALA A 7 38.54 29.92 -28.48
CA ALA A 7 37.83 30.51 -27.37
C ALA A 7 37.97 29.67 -26.09
N ARG A 8 38.37 30.31 -24.98
CA ARG A 8 38.16 29.78 -23.63
C ARG A 8 36.78 30.23 -23.17
N GLY A 9 35.79 29.35 -23.33
CA GLY A 9 34.44 29.55 -22.79
C GLY A 9 34.49 29.55 -21.27
N ALA A 10 34.12 30.69 -20.69
CA ALA A 10 33.80 30.83 -19.28
C ALA A 10 32.53 30.02 -18.99
N GLY A 11 32.66 28.94 -18.22
CA GLY A 11 31.51 28.21 -17.70
C GLY A 11 30.84 29.00 -16.58
N GLU A 12 29.71 29.62 -16.89
CA GLU A 12 28.78 30.13 -15.90
C GLU A 12 28.21 28.96 -15.06
N PRO A 13 28.17 29.06 -13.71
CA PRO A 13 27.41 28.12 -12.91
C PRO A 13 25.92 28.45 -13.02
N SER A 14 25.26 27.81 -13.99
CA SER A 14 23.81 27.69 -14.05
C SER A 14 23.34 26.72 -12.97
N ALA A 15 22.91 27.25 -11.82
CA ALA A 15 22.06 26.53 -10.87
C ALA A 15 21.37 27.51 -9.92
N LYS A 16 20.45 28.33 -10.44
CA LYS A 16 19.38 28.89 -9.61
C LYS A 16 18.45 27.74 -9.24
N ARG A 17 18.79 26.97 -8.20
CA ARG A 17 17.81 26.14 -7.49
C ARG A 17 16.75 27.10 -6.98
N ALA A 18 15.57 27.04 -7.57
CA ALA A 18 14.38 27.65 -7.00
C ALA A 18 14.28 27.13 -5.56
N LYS A 19 14.24 28.05 -4.60
CA LYS A 19 13.83 27.73 -3.24
C LYS A 19 12.37 27.28 -3.37
N VAL A 20 12.15 25.97 -3.32
CA VAL A 20 10.83 25.44 -3.03
C VAL A 20 10.60 25.79 -1.58
N ASP A 21 9.87 26.88 -1.34
CA ASP A 21 9.37 27.19 -0.02
C ASP A 21 8.59 25.95 0.44
N GLU A 22 9.06 25.31 1.51
CA GLU A 22 8.33 24.28 2.24
C GLU A 22 7.11 24.94 2.90
N ALA A 23 6.12 25.27 2.08
CA ALA A 23 4.77 25.48 2.55
C ALA A 23 4.38 24.16 3.22
N LYS A 24 4.26 24.18 4.56
CA LYS A 24 3.68 23.07 5.31
C LYS A 24 2.34 22.79 4.65
N GLU A 25 2.24 21.69 3.90
CA GLU A 25 0.98 21.26 3.32
C GLU A 25 0.03 21.01 4.50
N GLU A 26 -0.88 21.96 4.71
CA GLU A 26 -1.92 21.83 5.70
C GLU A 26 -2.82 20.67 5.24
N GLU A 27 -2.79 19.59 6.02
CA GLU A 27 -3.56 18.39 5.75
C GLU A 27 -5.04 18.72 5.55
N ASP A 28 -5.65 18.20 4.47
CA ASP A 28 -7.04 18.49 4.13
C ASP A 28 -7.96 18.13 5.32
N PRO A 29 -8.71 19.09 5.88
CA PRO A 29 -9.59 18.85 7.01
C PRO A 29 -10.60 17.70 6.79
N LEU A 30 -11.00 17.44 5.53
CA LEU A 30 -11.88 16.32 5.18
C LEU A 30 -11.19 14.97 5.32
N VAL A 31 -9.90 14.88 4.97
CA VAL A 31 -9.10 13.65 5.10
C VAL A 31 -8.93 13.33 6.57
N ARG A 32 -8.47 14.29 7.36
CA ARG A 32 -8.34 14.14 8.80
C ARG A 32 -9.66 13.74 9.45
N ARG A 33 -10.77 14.39 9.11
CA ARG A 33 -12.09 14.05 9.66
C ARG A 33 -12.54 12.64 9.28
N LYS A 34 -12.29 12.21 8.04
CA LYS A 34 -12.60 10.84 7.59
C LYS A 34 -11.83 9.82 8.42
N GLU A 35 -10.54 10.03 8.65
CA GLU A 35 -9.72 9.12 9.45
C GLU A 35 -10.20 9.02 10.90
N GLU A 36 -10.60 10.14 11.51
CA GLU A 36 -11.21 10.17 12.84
C GLU A 36 -12.49 9.30 12.88
N VAL A 37 -13.38 9.44 11.90
CA VAL A 37 -14.62 8.65 11.81
C VAL A 37 -14.32 7.16 11.60
N VAL A 38 -13.32 6.82 10.79
CA VAL A 38 -12.87 5.42 10.62
C VAL A 38 -12.38 4.84 11.94
N ARG A 39 -11.52 5.56 12.69
CA ARG A 39 -11.06 5.13 14.02
C ARG A 39 -12.21 4.96 15.00
N LEU A 40 -13.22 5.83 14.95
CA LEU A 40 -14.42 5.69 15.79
C LEU A 40 -15.22 4.42 15.45
N LEU A 41 -15.38 4.12 14.15
CA LEU A 41 -16.06 2.91 13.69
C LEU A 41 -15.30 1.64 14.07
N GLU A 42 -13.98 1.65 14.00
CA GLU A 42 -13.14 0.53 14.42
C GLU A 42 -13.29 0.23 15.91
N ARG A 43 -13.33 1.26 16.76
CA ARG A 43 -13.57 1.12 18.21
C ARG A 43 -14.98 0.65 18.55
N ALA A 44 -15.99 1.04 17.75
CA ALA A 44 -17.40 0.72 17.99
C ALA A 44 -17.78 -0.75 17.72
N ARG A 45 -16.88 -1.55 17.13
CA ARG A 45 -17.11 -2.96 16.76
C ARG A 45 -17.50 -3.92 17.90
N LYS A 46 -17.51 -3.46 19.16
CA LYS A 46 -17.84 -4.28 20.33
C LYS A 46 -19.29 -4.19 20.86
N GLY A 47 -20.25 -3.52 20.21
CA GLY A 47 -21.64 -3.75 20.68
C GLY A 47 -22.82 -2.90 20.23
N LYS A 48 -22.72 -1.89 19.37
CA LYS A 48 -23.92 -1.17 18.87
C LYS A 48 -23.68 -0.63 17.47
N ASP A 49 -24.70 -0.77 16.61
CA ASP A 49 -24.70 -0.19 15.27
C ASP A 49 -24.47 1.32 15.35
N ASN A 50 -23.28 1.78 14.94
CA ASN A 50 -22.97 3.21 14.88
C ASN A 50 -23.41 3.78 13.52
N ALA A 51 -24.72 3.68 13.25
CA ALA A 51 -25.34 4.10 11.99
C ALA A 51 -24.98 5.56 11.64
N ARG A 52 -24.91 6.43 12.66
CA ARG A 52 -24.52 7.84 12.48
C ARG A 52 -23.09 7.99 11.96
N ALA A 53 -22.11 7.28 12.53
CA ALA A 53 -20.73 7.35 12.04
C ALA A 53 -20.57 6.72 10.64
N LYS A 54 -21.35 5.69 10.33
CA LYS A 54 -21.40 5.12 8.97
C LYS A 54 -21.93 6.16 7.96
N GLU A 55 -23.02 6.84 8.28
CA GLU A 55 -23.61 7.89 7.44
C GLU A 55 -22.66 9.08 7.25
N GLU A 56 -22.00 9.50 8.33
CA GLU A 56 -20.98 10.55 8.28
C GLU A 56 -19.80 10.14 7.37
N LEU A 57 -19.32 8.89 7.49
CA LEU A 57 -18.25 8.38 6.63
C LEU A 57 -18.67 8.39 5.15
N LEU A 58 -19.89 7.96 4.83
CA LEU A 58 -20.42 7.99 3.46
C LEU A 58 -20.45 9.42 2.91
N THR A 59 -20.95 10.37 3.72
CA THR A 59 -20.99 11.78 3.35
C THR A 59 -19.59 12.36 3.09
N LEU A 60 -18.61 12.05 3.96
CA LEU A 60 -17.23 12.49 3.79
C LEU A 60 -16.59 11.89 2.53
N CYS A 61 -16.80 10.60 2.29
CA CYS A 61 -16.34 9.94 1.06
C CYS A 61 -16.93 10.59 -0.20
N ALA A 62 -18.23 10.89 -0.23
CA ALA A 62 -18.86 11.57 -1.35
C ALA A 62 -18.27 12.98 -1.60
N ARG A 63 -17.97 13.73 -0.54
CA ARG A 63 -17.34 15.06 -0.65
C ARG A 63 -15.91 14.96 -1.20
N LEU A 64 -15.13 14.00 -0.71
CA LEU A 64 -13.77 13.75 -1.22
C LEU A 64 -13.79 13.29 -2.67
N GLU A 65 -14.73 12.41 -3.04
CA GLU A 65 -14.91 11.97 -4.43
C GLU A 65 -15.25 13.15 -5.35
N ALA A 66 -16.20 14.02 -4.96
CA ALA A 66 -16.54 15.21 -5.73
C ALA A 66 -15.37 16.20 -5.87
N LYS A 67 -14.53 16.34 -4.82
CA LYS A 67 -13.31 17.16 -4.89
C LYS A 67 -12.29 16.53 -5.85
N ASN A 68 -12.06 15.24 -5.75
CA ASN A 68 -11.16 14.50 -6.62
C ASN A 68 -11.60 14.57 -8.08
N GLU A 69 -12.89 14.38 -8.36
CA GLU A 69 -13.44 14.45 -9.72
C GLU A 69 -13.21 15.82 -10.35
N LYS A 70 -13.39 16.92 -9.61
CA LYS A 70 -13.08 18.29 -10.09
C LYS A 70 -11.61 18.47 -10.44
N LEU A 71 -10.69 17.91 -9.66
CA LEU A 71 -9.26 18.02 -9.90
C LEU A 71 -8.79 17.14 -11.05
N LEU A 72 -9.25 15.88 -11.08
CA LEU A 72 -8.81 14.85 -12.01
C LEU A 72 -9.41 15.02 -13.41
N ARG A 73 -10.61 15.62 -13.52
CA ARG A 73 -11.18 15.99 -14.83
C ARG A 73 -10.44 17.10 -15.57
N ARG A 74 -9.51 17.81 -14.91
CA ARG A 74 -8.69 18.84 -15.57
C ARG A 74 -7.73 18.24 -16.60
N LEU A 75 -7.43 16.95 -16.47
CA LEU A 75 -6.54 16.27 -17.39
C LEU A 75 -7.33 15.74 -18.61
N PRO A 76 -6.90 16.06 -19.84
CA PRO A 76 -7.50 15.54 -21.07
C PRO A 76 -7.54 14.00 -21.11
N PRO A 77 -8.57 13.39 -21.75
CA PRO A 77 -8.68 11.94 -21.88
C PRO A 77 -7.45 11.26 -22.47
N GLU A 78 -6.77 11.91 -23.42
CA GLU A 78 -5.60 11.39 -24.12
C GLU A 78 -4.41 11.22 -23.16
N LEU A 79 -4.27 12.12 -22.18
CA LEU A 79 -3.24 12.01 -21.16
C LEU A 79 -3.58 10.92 -20.13
N TRP A 80 -4.87 10.73 -19.80
CA TRP A 80 -5.28 9.59 -18.97
C TRP A 80 -4.96 8.26 -19.63
N GLN A 81 -5.22 8.15 -20.93
CA GLN A 81 -4.86 6.98 -21.71
C GLN A 81 -3.35 6.75 -21.68
N LYS A 82 -2.56 7.80 -21.93
CA LYS A 82 -1.09 7.70 -21.87
C LYS A 82 -0.57 7.26 -20.51
N ILE A 83 -1.10 7.82 -19.41
CA ILE A 83 -0.73 7.41 -18.04
C ILE A 83 -1.00 5.93 -17.82
N LEU A 84 -2.17 5.46 -18.22
CA LEU A 84 -2.61 4.09 -17.96
C LEU A 84 -2.01 3.05 -18.91
N ASP A 85 -1.62 3.47 -20.12
CA ASP A 85 -1.04 2.59 -21.14
C ASP A 85 0.48 2.52 -21.08
N GLU A 86 1.16 3.66 -20.87
CA GLU A 86 2.62 3.75 -21.01
C GLU A 86 3.35 3.80 -19.67
N TYR A 87 2.74 4.41 -18.65
CA TYR A 87 3.44 4.73 -17.40
C TYR A 87 3.02 3.88 -16.20
N LEU A 88 1.91 3.16 -16.29
CA LEU A 88 1.40 2.34 -15.20
C LEU A 88 1.58 0.85 -15.52
N HIS A 89 2.32 0.15 -14.66
CA HIS A 89 2.47 -1.28 -14.79
C HIS A 89 1.15 -2.00 -14.47
N GLN A 90 0.92 -3.16 -15.09
CA GLN A 90 -0.30 -3.94 -14.89
C GLN A 90 -0.59 -4.24 -13.41
N ASN A 91 0.47 -4.47 -12.62
CA ASN A 91 0.34 -4.73 -11.18
C ASN A 91 -0.11 -3.50 -10.37
N ASP A 92 0.16 -2.29 -10.87
CA ASP A 92 -0.18 -1.04 -10.19
C ASP A 92 -1.61 -0.56 -10.54
N LEU A 93 -2.23 -1.12 -11.59
CA LEU A 93 -3.63 -0.83 -11.95
C LEU A 93 -4.59 -1.17 -10.81
N LEU A 94 -4.34 -2.25 -10.07
CA LEU A 94 -5.15 -2.59 -8.90
C LEU A 94 -5.01 -1.51 -7.82
N ALA A 95 -3.78 -1.13 -7.48
CA ALA A 95 -3.53 -0.10 -6.47
C ALA A 95 -4.21 1.21 -6.87
N LEU A 96 -4.03 1.64 -8.12
CA LEU A 96 -4.66 2.85 -8.65
C LEU A 96 -6.20 2.78 -8.58
N ALA A 97 -6.82 1.67 -9.04
CA ALA A 97 -8.27 1.49 -9.03
C ALA A 97 -8.87 1.37 -7.62
N MET A 98 -8.04 1.15 -6.60
CA MET A 98 -8.43 1.10 -5.19
C MET A 98 -8.35 2.45 -4.48
N THR A 99 -7.68 3.45 -5.07
CA THR A 99 -7.52 4.77 -4.43
C THR A 99 -8.82 5.59 -4.41
N CYS A 100 -9.54 5.68 -5.52
CA CYS A 100 -10.86 6.33 -5.58
C CYS A 100 -11.72 5.87 -6.76
N ARG A 101 -13.01 6.23 -6.73
CA ARG A 101 -13.99 5.85 -7.75
C ARG A 101 -13.64 6.36 -9.14
N PHE A 102 -13.14 7.60 -9.26
CA PHE A 102 -12.72 8.17 -10.54
C PHE A 102 -11.69 7.29 -11.26
N PHE A 103 -10.64 6.85 -10.56
CA PHE A 103 -9.61 6.01 -11.18
C PHE A 103 -10.14 4.63 -11.54
N ARG A 104 -11.03 4.05 -10.71
CA ARG A 104 -11.70 2.80 -11.04
C ARG A 104 -12.56 2.92 -12.30
N GLU A 105 -13.29 4.01 -12.45
CA GLU A 105 -14.09 4.28 -13.64
C GLU A 105 -13.21 4.50 -14.86
N LYS A 106 -12.13 5.29 -14.75
CA LYS A 106 -11.18 5.50 -15.86
C LYS A 106 -10.51 4.22 -16.33
N GLN A 107 -10.12 3.36 -15.39
CA GLN A 107 -9.59 2.03 -15.69
C GLN A 107 -10.61 1.18 -16.47
N LYS A 108 -11.91 1.27 -16.14
CA LYS A 108 -12.99 0.57 -16.89
C LYS A 108 -13.25 1.19 -18.26
N ASP A 109 -13.32 2.52 -18.35
CA ASP A 109 -13.57 3.25 -19.60
C ASP A 109 -12.54 2.88 -20.69
N LEU A 110 -11.29 2.67 -20.28
CA LEU A 110 -10.19 2.29 -21.16
C LEU A 110 -10.06 0.77 -21.36
N GLY A 111 -11.00 -0.03 -20.86
CA GLY A 111 -11.00 -1.49 -21.04
C GLY A 111 -9.84 -2.22 -20.35
N LYS A 112 -9.14 -1.58 -19.41
CA LYS A 112 -8.08 -2.24 -18.64
C LYS A 112 -8.72 -3.20 -17.66
N LYS A 113 -8.20 -4.42 -17.52
CA LYS A 113 -8.71 -5.36 -16.53
C LYS A 113 -7.87 -5.25 -15.26
N VAL A 114 -8.53 -5.23 -14.10
CA VAL A 114 -7.86 -5.35 -12.81
C VAL A 114 -7.52 -6.81 -12.61
N GLU A 115 -6.40 -7.23 -13.18
CA GLU A 115 -5.84 -8.56 -12.99
C GLU A 115 -4.51 -8.42 -12.27
N THR A 116 -4.37 -9.18 -11.19
CA THR A 116 -3.08 -9.45 -10.57
C THR A 116 -2.60 -10.80 -11.07
N ASN A 117 -1.35 -10.88 -11.50
CA ASN A 117 -0.69 -12.16 -11.78
C ASN A 117 -0.29 -12.91 -10.50
N LEU A 118 -0.72 -12.42 -9.32
CA LEU A 118 -0.60 -13.09 -8.03
C LEU A 118 -1.54 -14.30 -7.96
N ASN A 119 -1.31 -15.29 -8.82
CA ASN A 119 -1.88 -16.61 -8.65
C ASN A 119 -0.96 -17.43 -7.71
N PHE A 120 -1.52 -18.48 -7.12
CA PHE A 120 -0.80 -19.33 -6.17
C PHE A 120 0.50 -19.90 -6.78
N ASP A 121 0.47 -20.26 -8.05
CA ASP A 121 1.63 -20.82 -8.77
C ASP A 121 2.76 -19.80 -8.97
N SER A 122 2.42 -18.55 -9.30
CA SER A 122 3.38 -17.45 -9.46
C SER A 122 4.04 -17.10 -8.12
N LEU A 123 3.29 -17.15 -7.02
CA LEU A 123 3.85 -17.02 -5.67
C LEU A 123 4.82 -18.17 -5.36
N LEU A 124 4.47 -19.40 -5.77
CA LEU A 124 5.32 -20.58 -5.59
C LEU A 124 6.61 -20.48 -6.43
N ASP A 125 6.54 -19.97 -7.65
CA ASP A 125 7.70 -19.78 -8.53
C ASP A 125 8.60 -18.63 -8.07
N LEU A 126 8.03 -17.53 -7.58
CA LEU A 126 8.78 -16.47 -6.92
C LEU A 126 9.54 -17.01 -5.70
N ARG A 127 8.89 -17.88 -4.92
CA ARG A 127 9.52 -18.56 -3.78
C ARG A 127 10.68 -19.44 -4.22
N LYS A 128 10.47 -20.31 -5.22
CA LYS A 128 11.52 -21.19 -5.77
C LYS A 128 12.70 -20.42 -6.35
N SER A 129 12.44 -19.28 -6.98
CA SER A 129 13.47 -18.43 -7.58
C SER A 129 14.21 -17.54 -6.58
N GLY A 130 13.80 -17.53 -5.30
CA GLY A 130 14.41 -16.68 -4.26
C GLY A 130 14.15 -15.18 -4.45
N LYS A 131 13.18 -14.82 -5.32
CA LYS A 131 12.83 -13.42 -5.63
C LYS A 131 11.76 -12.84 -4.72
N VAL A 132 11.22 -13.63 -3.79
CA VAL A 132 10.34 -13.12 -2.73
C VAL A 132 11.18 -12.29 -1.77
N ALA A 133 10.73 -11.09 -1.44
CA ALA A 133 11.33 -10.29 -0.38
C ALA A 133 11.38 -11.13 0.91
N SER A 134 12.60 -11.51 1.32
CA SER A 134 12.84 -12.15 2.60
C SER A 134 13.07 -11.07 3.65
N HIS A 135 12.46 -11.28 4.82
CA HIS A 135 12.66 -10.41 5.97
C HIS A 135 13.68 -11.09 6.90
N SER A 136 14.56 -10.29 7.49
CA SER A 136 15.58 -10.81 8.41
C SER A 136 14.96 -11.20 9.75
N LEU A 137 15.69 -11.99 10.54
CA LEU A 137 15.32 -12.27 11.93
C LEU A 137 15.09 -10.98 12.75
N GLY A 138 15.85 -9.92 12.47
CA GLY A 138 15.69 -8.62 13.11
C GLY A 138 14.32 -7.99 12.85
N TRP A 139 13.79 -8.13 11.63
CA TRP A 139 12.44 -7.66 11.32
C TRP A 139 11.38 -8.45 12.11
N PHE A 140 11.49 -9.78 12.17
CA PHE A 140 10.55 -10.60 12.95
C PHE A 140 10.57 -10.25 14.43
N ARG A 141 11.76 -10.02 15.01
CA ARG A 141 11.91 -9.52 16.39
C ARG A 141 11.18 -8.20 16.58
N TRP A 142 11.45 -7.23 15.71
CA TRP A 142 10.80 -5.93 15.76
C TRP A 142 9.27 -6.05 15.69
N VAL A 143 8.73 -6.89 14.80
CA VAL A 143 7.28 -7.12 14.73
C VAL A 143 6.76 -7.73 16.03
N CYS A 144 7.39 -8.78 16.55
CA CYS A 144 7.01 -9.40 17.82
C CYS A 144 7.03 -8.43 19.00
N ASP A 145 7.92 -7.44 18.98
CA ASP A 145 8.08 -6.47 20.07
C ASP A 145 7.15 -5.25 19.91
N THR A 146 6.70 -4.96 18.68
CA THR A 146 5.88 -3.78 18.37
C THR A 146 4.38 -4.09 18.35
N PHE A 147 4.00 -5.29 17.94
CA PHE A 147 2.60 -5.66 17.72
C PHE A 147 2.07 -6.56 18.82
N GLU A 148 0.80 -6.38 19.18
CA GLU A 148 0.09 -7.32 20.05
C GLU A 148 -0.38 -8.53 19.24
N PHE A 149 0.10 -9.71 19.62
CA PHE A 149 -0.25 -10.97 18.98
C PHE A 149 -1.39 -11.67 19.70
N ARG A 150 -2.32 -12.23 18.91
CA ARG A 150 -3.34 -13.13 19.44
C ARG A 150 -2.91 -14.59 19.28
N PRO A 151 -3.09 -15.42 20.32
CA PRO A 151 -2.76 -16.83 20.23
C PRO A 151 -3.71 -17.57 19.28
N GLY A 152 -3.16 -18.59 18.61
CA GLY A 152 -3.94 -19.59 17.90
C GLY A 152 -4.08 -19.42 16.38
N LEU A 153 -4.77 -20.41 15.81
CA LEU A 153 -5.12 -20.51 14.40
C LEU A 153 -6.61 -20.17 14.27
N GLU A 154 -6.96 -18.88 14.27
CA GLU A 154 -8.32 -18.49 13.92
C GLU A 154 -8.48 -18.60 12.40
N TRP A 155 -9.45 -19.43 12.00
CA TRP A 155 -9.90 -19.52 10.61
C TRP A 155 -10.30 -18.14 10.10
N SER A 156 -10.17 -17.91 8.79
CA SER A 156 -10.29 -16.59 8.19
C SER A 156 -11.60 -15.85 8.53
N TRP A 157 -12.68 -16.58 8.83
CA TRP A 157 -13.99 -16.01 9.19
C TRP A 157 -14.12 -15.57 10.66
N GLU A 158 -13.28 -16.06 11.57
CA GLU A 158 -13.27 -15.67 12.99
C GLU A 158 -12.25 -14.57 13.30
N ARG A 159 -11.36 -14.28 12.35
CA ARG A 159 -10.30 -13.30 12.54
C ARG A 159 -10.83 -11.90 12.83
N VAL A 160 -10.33 -11.32 13.92
CA VAL A 160 -10.51 -9.91 14.24
C VAL A 160 -9.71 -9.07 13.25
N LYS A 161 -10.40 -8.41 12.32
CA LYS A 161 -9.77 -7.52 11.33
C LYS A 161 -8.87 -6.50 12.03
N GLY A 162 -7.58 -6.49 11.65
CA GLY A 162 -6.54 -5.63 12.20
C GLY A 162 -5.69 -6.28 13.30
N ALA A 163 -6.10 -7.44 13.81
CA ALA A 163 -5.26 -8.24 14.70
C ALA A 163 -4.24 -9.05 13.90
N VAL A 164 -3.05 -9.24 14.48
CA VAL A 164 -2.02 -10.13 13.97
C VAL A 164 -2.02 -11.40 14.83
N TYR A 165 -2.00 -12.56 14.18
CA TYR A 165 -2.02 -13.84 14.85
C TYR A 165 -0.62 -14.45 14.85
N GLU A 166 -0.29 -15.23 15.89
CA GLU A 166 0.98 -15.97 15.95
C GLU A 166 1.17 -16.84 14.69
N SER A 167 0.07 -17.46 14.25
CA SER A 167 0.02 -18.27 13.03
C SER A 167 0.36 -17.49 11.76
N ASP A 168 0.14 -16.17 11.71
CA ASP A 168 0.49 -15.35 10.54
C ASP A 168 2.00 -15.28 10.35
N LEU A 169 2.76 -15.01 11.41
CA LEU A 169 4.22 -14.92 11.34
C LEU A 169 4.86 -16.30 11.12
N VAL A 170 4.31 -17.35 11.74
CA VAL A 170 4.76 -18.73 11.50
C VAL A 170 4.54 -19.12 10.04
N ASN A 171 3.35 -18.87 9.49
CA ASN A 171 3.05 -19.13 8.08
C ASN A 171 3.92 -18.27 7.16
N TYR A 172 4.20 -17.01 7.53
CA TYR A 172 5.04 -16.12 6.75
C TYR A 172 6.51 -16.57 6.73
N ALA A 173 7.07 -16.98 7.88
CA ALA A 173 8.42 -17.54 7.97
C ALA A 173 8.53 -18.86 7.17
N ALA A 174 7.51 -19.72 7.25
CA ALA A 174 7.43 -20.94 6.44
C ALA A 174 7.34 -20.63 4.94
N PHE A 175 6.55 -19.63 4.57
CA PHE A 175 6.43 -19.17 3.19
C PHE A 175 7.76 -18.64 2.66
N GLN A 176 8.53 -17.90 3.45
CA GLN A 176 9.89 -17.48 3.12
C GLN A 176 10.90 -18.63 3.08
N GLY A 177 10.57 -19.79 3.66
CA GLY A 177 11.50 -20.91 3.79
C GLY A 177 12.59 -20.68 4.83
N SER A 178 12.39 -19.74 5.77
CA SER A 178 13.38 -19.39 6.78
C SER A 178 13.29 -20.32 8.00
N VAL A 179 14.04 -21.43 7.95
CA VAL A 179 14.10 -22.41 9.05
C VAL A 179 14.64 -21.79 10.34
N GLU A 180 15.58 -20.83 10.23
CA GLU A 180 16.13 -20.10 11.38
C GLU A 180 15.02 -19.32 12.11
N ILE A 181 14.20 -18.56 11.38
CA ILE A 181 13.13 -17.77 11.96
C ILE A 181 12.03 -18.67 12.52
N LEU A 182 11.67 -19.75 11.81
CA LEU A 182 10.71 -20.73 12.32
C LEU A 182 11.16 -21.34 13.64
N ARG A 183 12.44 -21.73 13.73
CA ARG A 183 13.02 -22.26 14.96
C ARG A 183 12.93 -21.23 16.09
N TRP A 184 13.34 -19.99 15.82
CA TRP A 184 13.27 -18.91 16.79
C TRP A 184 11.84 -18.65 17.29
N LEU A 185 10.84 -18.63 16.40
CA LEU A 185 9.43 -18.46 16.79
C LEU A 185 8.94 -19.60 17.69
N VAL A 186 9.36 -20.83 17.44
CA VAL A 186 8.96 -22.00 18.25
C VAL A 186 9.69 -22.04 19.59
N GLU A 187 11.01 -21.90 19.58
CA GLU A 187 11.87 -22.07 20.75
C GLU A 187 11.80 -20.87 21.69
N GLU A 188 11.87 -19.65 21.16
CA GLU A 188 11.96 -18.43 21.99
C GLU A 188 10.60 -17.81 22.30
N LYS A 189 9.65 -17.88 21.36
CA LYS A 189 8.30 -17.32 21.56
C LYS A 189 7.29 -18.39 22.01
N GLY A 190 7.65 -19.67 21.97
CA GLY A 190 6.76 -20.76 22.38
C GLY A 190 5.58 -20.99 21.42
N TRP A 191 5.68 -20.48 20.19
CA TRP A 191 4.58 -20.56 19.23
C TRP A 191 4.49 -21.95 18.61
N LYS A 192 3.26 -22.44 18.44
CA LYS A 192 3.03 -23.78 17.87
C LYS A 192 3.10 -23.73 16.35
N LEU A 193 3.86 -24.64 15.75
CA LEU A 193 3.73 -24.94 14.33
C LEU A 193 2.35 -25.56 14.10
N ASN A 194 1.63 -25.08 13.11
CA ASN A 194 0.32 -25.62 12.75
C ASN A 194 0.52 -27.02 12.14
N GLY A 195 0.62 -28.05 12.99
CA GLY A 195 0.44 -29.44 12.61
C GLY A 195 -1.03 -29.78 12.81
N GLY A 196 -1.76 -29.99 11.72
CA GLY A 196 -3.17 -30.36 11.77
C GLY A 196 -3.39 -31.63 12.60
N THR A 197 -4.44 -31.60 13.42
CA THR A 197 -5.31 -32.76 13.65
C THR A 197 -6.59 -32.52 12.89
#